data_AF-A0A2P8W771-F1
#
_entry.id   AF-A0A2P8W771-F1
#
_cell.length_a   1.000
_cell.length_b   1.000
_cell.length_c   1.000
_cell.angle_alpha   90.00
_cell.angle_beta   90.00
_cell.angle_gamma   90.00
#
_symmetry.space_group_name_H-M   'P 1'
#
loop_
_entity.id
_entity.type
_entity.pdbx_description
1 polymer ?
#
loop_
_entity_poly.entity_id
_entity_poly.type
_entity_poly.pdbx_seq_one_letter_code
_entity_poly.pdbx_strand_id
1 'polypeptide(L)'
;MPSDEQRAKLEESITQNARHIFRQALGHFSEDTPATRQLIIETALNPLFYQGQDKYKTHWYSKTLDTGSQVWVQVRNGKIRNAGINLTARPWRPDTGFAGLP
;
A
#
# COMPACT_ATOMS: atom_id res chain seq x y z
N MET A 1 -4.54 16.56 9.44
CA MET A 1 -3.29 16.43 8.69
C MET A 1 -2.43 15.40 9.42
N PRO A 2 -1.82 14.42 8.72
CA PRO A 2 -0.81 13.55 9.33
C PRO A 2 0.33 14.38 9.91
N SER A 3 0.93 13.96 11.02
CA SER A 3 2.13 14.62 11.52
C SER A 3 3.33 14.33 10.61
N ASP A 4 4.30 15.24 10.58
CA ASP A 4 5.56 15.04 9.85
C ASP A 4 6.28 13.77 10.32
N GLU A 5 6.19 13.47 11.61
CA GLU A 5 6.71 12.23 12.21
C GLU A 5 6.05 10.98 11.61
N GLN A 6 4.72 10.99 11.45
CA GLN A 6 4.00 9.87 10.84
C GLN A 6 4.45 9.67 9.39
N ARG A 7 4.57 10.74 8.61
CA ARG A 7 5.03 10.66 7.22
C ARG A 7 6.47 10.13 7.14
N ALA A 8 7.39 10.66 7.93
CA ALA A 8 8.78 10.21 7.96
C ALA A 8 8.90 8.72 8.30
N LYS A 9 8.10 8.24 9.27
CA LYS A 9 8.05 6.81 9.63
C LYS A 9 7.55 5.93 8.47
N LEU A 10 6.60 6.40 7.67
CA LEU A 10 6.13 5.68 6.49
C LEU A 10 7.22 5.63 5.41
N GLU A 11 7.88 6.75 5.13
CA GLU A 11 9.00 6.86 4.18
C GLU A 11 10.16 5.92 4.54
N GLU A 12 10.57 5.93 5.81
CA GLU A 12 11.59 5.02 6.33
C GLU A 12 11.18 3.55 6.15
N SER A 13 9.92 3.22 6.46
CA SER A 13 9.42 1.85 6.34
C SER A 13 9.32 1.36 4.90
N ILE A 14 9.05 2.23 3.92
CA ILE A 14 9.12 1.88 2.49
C ILE A 14 10.56 1.50 2.14
N THR A 15 11.54 2.29 2.57
CA THR A 15 12.96 2.01 2.33
C THR A 15 13.37 0.66 2.93
N GLN A 16 12.95 0.36 4.16
CA GLN A 16 13.22 -0.93 4.82
C GLN A 16 12.58 -2.14 4.10
N ASN A 17 11.46 -1.93 3.40
CA ASN A 17 10.71 -2.99 2.72
C ASN A 17 10.78 -2.88 1.19
N ALA A 18 11.73 -2.09 0.64
CA ALA A 18 11.81 -1.79 -0.78
C ALA A 18 11.85 -3.06 -1.64
N ARG A 19 12.64 -4.07 -1.24
CA ARG A 19 12.72 -5.37 -1.94
C ARG A 19 11.40 -6.14 -2.04
N HIS A 20 10.47 -5.88 -1.13
CA HIS A 20 9.15 -6.54 -1.10
C HIS A 20 8.13 -5.76 -1.90
N ILE A 21 8.23 -4.43 -1.90
CA ILE A 21 7.31 -3.51 -2.57
C ILE A 21 7.63 -3.40 -4.06
N PHE A 22 8.91 -3.14 -4.36
CA PHE A 22 9.43 -2.82 -5.70
C PHE A 22 10.10 -4.04 -6.31
N ARG A 23 9.32 -4.84 -7.05
CA ARG A 23 9.79 -6.03 -7.73
C ARG A 23 8.93 -6.34 -8.94
N GLN A 24 9.54 -7.00 -9.92
CA GLN A 24 8.88 -7.46 -11.14
C GLN A 24 7.97 -8.66 -10.84
N ALA A 25 6.86 -8.43 -10.14
CA ALA A 25 5.89 -9.44 -9.78
C ALA A 25 4.46 -8.88 -9.87
N LEU A 26 3.50 -9.75 -10.18
CA LEU A 26 2.09 -9.36 -10.23
C LEU A 26 1.62 -8.75 -8.91
N GLY A 27 0.87 -7.65 -9.03
CA GLY A 27 0.35 -6.93 -7.89
C GLY A 27 1.36 -6.01 -7.21
N HIS A 28 2.61 -5.94 -7.66
CA HIS A 28 3.67 -5.09 -7.08
C HIS A 28 4.05 -3.93 -8.00
N PHE A 29 4.67 -2.90 -7.44
CA PHE A 29 5.31 -1.86 -8.24
C PHE A 29 6.59 -2.41 -8.85
N SER A 30 6.82 -2.18 -10.14
CA SER A 30 8.01 -2.65 -10.85
C SER A 30 9.26 -1.81 -10.55
N GLU A 31 9.07 -0.54 -10.20
CA GLU A 31 10.14 0.45 -10.04
C GLU A 31 9.99 1.27 -8.76
N ASP A 32 11.13 1.52 -8.11
CA ASP A 32 11.24 2.40 -6.96
C ASP A 32 11.55 3.84 -7.43
N THR A 33 10.50 4.66 -7.54
CA THR A 33 10.60 6.05 -7.99
C THR A 33 10.01 6.99 -6.92
N PRO A 34 10.40 8.27 -6.90
CA PRO A 34 9.77 9.25 -6.00
C PRO A 34 8.25 9.30 -6.17
N ALA A 35 7.74 9.19 -7.40
CA ALA A 35 6.32 9.21 -7.69
C ALA A 35 5.58 7.97 -7.13
N THR A 36 6.15 6.76 -7.27
CA THR A 36 5.54 5.55 -6.70
C THR A 36 5.57 5.58 -5.17
N ARG A 37 6.66 6.04 -4.55
CA ARG A 37 6.74 6.24 -3.10
C ARG A 37 5.69 7.23 -2.59
N GLN A 38 5.56 8.38 -3.25
CA GLN A 38 4.55 9.39 -2.89
C GLN A 38 3.13 8.83 -2.97
N LEU A 39 2.82 8.11 -4.05
CA LEU A 39 1.50 7.49 -4.24
C LEU A 39 1.16 6.48 -3.14
N ILE A 40 2.13 5.67 -2.70
CA ILE A 40 1.97 4.72 -1.58
C ILE A 40 1.67 5.49 -0.29
N ILE A 41 2.45 6.53 0.02
CA ILE A 41 2.30 7.33 1.24
C ILE A 41 0.94 8.03 1.28
N GLU A 42 0.56 8.69 0.19
CA GLU A 42 -0.74 9.37 0.08
C GLU A 42 -1.90 8.38 0.20
N THR A 43 -1.75 7.18 -0.35
CA THR A 43 -2.75 6.13 -0.21
C THR A 43 -2.90 5.68 1.25
N ALA A 44 -1.79 5.51 1.97
CA ALA A 44 -1.79 5.10 3.38
C ALA A 44 -2.26 6.19 4.35
N LEU A 45 -2.11 7.46 3.99
CA LEU A 45 -2.44 8.60 4.85
C LEU A 45 -3.88 9.09 4.69
N ASN A 46 -4.60 8.65 3.67
CA ASN A 46 -5.97 9.09 3.41
C ASN A 46 -6.99 8.11 4.03
N PRO A 47 -7.78 8.54 5.05
CA PRO A 47 -8.79 7.69 5.68
C PRO A 47 -9.88 7.21 4.72
N LEU A 48 -10.17 7.95 3.64
CA LEU A 48 -11.15 7.55 2.62
C LEU A 48 -10.73 6.30 1.85
N PHE A 49 -9.43 5.98 1.85
CA PHE A 49 -8.91 4.79 1.19
C PHE A 49 -8.80 3.60 2.14
N TYR A 50 -9.12 3.75 3.42
CA TYR A 50 -9.10 2.64 4.37
C TYR A 50 -10.18 1.60 4.04
N GLN A 51 -9.79 0.32 4.01
CA GLN A 51 -10.67 -0.79 3.64
C GLN A 51 -10.98 -1.72 4.82
N GLY A 52 -10.04 -1.83 5.75
CA GLY A 52 -10.24 -2.67 6.92
C GLY A 52 -8.94 -3.14 7.56
N GLN A 53 -9.10 -3.96 8.58
CA GLN A 53 -8.02 -4.62 9.30
C GLN A 53 -8.14 -6.14 9.09
N ASP A 54 -7.01 -6.79 8.79
CA ASP A 54 -6.97 -8.26 8.68
C ASP A 54 -6.78 -8.94 10.05
N LYS A 55 -6.81 -10.27 10.06
CA LYS A 55 -6.62 -11.10 11.27
C LYS A 55 -5.26 -10.90 11.97
N TYR A 56 -4.27 -10.31 11.29
CA TYR A 56 -2.94 -10.01 11.83
C TYR A 56 -2.81 -8.58 12.35
N LYS A 57 -3.92 -7.84 12.40
CA LYS A 57 -3.99 -6.42 12.78
C LYS A 57 -3.26 -5.51 11.78
N THR A 58 -3.13 -5.94 10.53
CA THR A 58 -2.63 -5.08 9.44
C THR A 58 -3.79 -4.24 8.92
N HIS A 59 -3.58 -2.94 8.84
CA HIS A 59 -4.51 -2.01 8.21
C HIS A 59 -4.26 -1.97 6.72
N TRP A 60 -5.33 -2.01 5.94
CA TRP A 60 -5.27 -2.00 4.49
C TRP A 60 -5.95 -0.78 3.92
N TYR A 61 -5.27 -0.19 2.94
CA TYR A 61 -5.72 0.98 2.21
C TYR A 61 -5.70 0.66 0.73
N SER A 62 -6.65 1.20 -0.04
CA SER A 62 -6.62 1.10 -1.49
C SER A 62 -7.23 2.31 -2.18
N LYS A 63 -6.63 2.69 -3.30
CA LYS A 63 -7.12 3.74 -4.20
C LYS A 63 -7.23 3.17 -5.61
N THR A 64 -8.42 3.25 -6.21
CA THR A 64 -8.59 3.02 -7.64
C THR A 64 -8.22 4.29 -8.39
N LEU A 65 -7.38 4.16 -9.41
CA LEU A 65 -6.96 5.24 -10.30
C LEU A 65 -7.95 5.37 -11.46
N ASP A 66 -7.94 6.50 -12.16
CA ASP A 66 -8.83 6.76 -13.30
C ASP A 66 -8.65 5.75 -14.44
N THR A 67 -7.49 5.08 -14.49
CA THR A 67 -7.19 4.00 -15.43
C THR A 67 -7.86 2.65 -15.08
N GLY A 68 -8.50 2.55 -13.91
CA GLY A 68 -9.07 1.31 -13.38
C GLY A 68 -8.10 0.45 -12.56
N SER A 69 -6.79 0.77 -12.59
CA SER A 69 -5.80 0.14 -11.73
C SER A 69 -6.02 0.49 -10.26
N GLN A 70 -5.64 -0.41 -9.34
CA GLN A 70 -5.79 -0.22 -7.90
C GLN A 70 -4.44 -0.25 -7.19
N VAL A 71 -4.10 0.85 -6.53
CA VAL A 71 -3.00 0.89 -5.55
C VAL A 71 -3.50 0.31 -4.24
N TRP A 72 -2.69 -0.52 -3.59
CA TRP A 72 -2.98 -1.04 -2.26
C TRP A 72 -1.77 -0.91 -1.33
N VAL A 73 -2.01 -0.72 -0.04
CA VAL A 73 -0.97 -0.52 0.98
C VAL A 73 -1.30 -1.28 2.26
N GLN A 74 -0.30 -1.98 2.80
CA GLN A 74 -0.35 -2.67 4.10
C GLN A 74 0.40 -1.88 5.16
N VAL A 75 -0.32 -1.42 6.18
CA VAL A 75 0.25 -0.69 7.32
C VAL A 75 0.08 -1.51 8.59
N ARG A 76 1.18 -1.80 9.29
CA ARG A 76 1.16 -2.49 10.59
C ARG A 76 2.07 -1.77 11.57
N ASN A 77 1.54 -1.44 12.75
CA ASN A 77 2.23 -0.65 13.79
C ASN A 77 2.75 0.71 13.26
N GLY A 78 1.98 1.34 12.36
CA GLY A 78 2.33 2.62 11.72
C GLY A 78 3.50 2.53 10.73
N LYS A 79 3.84 1.33 10.24
CA LYS A 79 4.87 1.11 9.22
C LYS A 79 4.26 0.43 8.00
N ILE A 80 4.62 0.89 6.80
CA ILE A 80 4.30 0.19 5.56
C ILE A 80 5.15 -1.07 5.51
N ARG A 81 4.48 -2.22 5.43
CA ARG A 81 5.11 -3.53 5.31
C ARG A 81 5.17 -4.00 3.87
N ASN A 82 4.18 -3.60 3.08
CA ASN A 82 4.05 -3.96 1.68
C ASN A 82 3.12 -2.97 0.99
N ALA A 83 3.23 -2.88 -0.33
CA ALA A 83 2.38 -2.08 -1.18
C ALA A 83 2.49 -2.59 -2.62
N GLY A 84 1.54 -2.19 -3.45
CA GLY A 84 1.55 -2.62 -4.83
C GLY A 84 0.44 -2.01 -5.66
N ILE A 85 0.39 -2.45 -6.92
CA ILE A 85 -0.59 -2.01 -7.90
C ILE A 85 -1.17 -3.22 -8.64
N ASN A 86 -2.49 -3.31 -8.65
CA ASN A 86 -3.26 -4.28 -9.42
C ASN A 86 -3.74 -3.62 -10.71
N LEU A 87 -3.57 -4.27 -11.86
CA LEU A 87 -4.09 -3.78 -13.15
C LEU A 87 -5.64 -3.76 -13.18
N THR A 88 -6.26 -4.65 -12.42
CA THR A 88 -7.71 -4.70 -12.23
C THR A 88 -8.00 -4.60 -10.74
N ALA A 89 -8.86 -3.66 -10.36
CA ALA A 89 -9.28 -3.49 -8.98
C ALA A 89 -9.86 -4.78 -8.40
N ARG A 90 -9.48 -5.08 -7.15
CA ARG A 90 -9.90 -6.28 -6.44
C ARG A 90 -10.81 -5.92 -5.27
N PRO A 91 -11.76 -6.80 -4.89
CA PRO A 91 -12.54 -6.61 -3.68
C PRO A 91 -11.65 -6.81 -2.44
N TRP A 92 -11.96 -6.07 -1.37
CA TRP A 92 -11.35 -6.28 -0.07
C TRP A 92 -11.68 -7.68 0.47
N ARG A 93 -10.67 -8.39 1.00
CA ARG A 93 -10.82 -9.70 1.65
C ARG A 93 -10.13 -9.71 3.02
N PRO A 94 -10.79 -10.06 4.12
CA PRO A 94 -10.20 -10.02 5.45
C PRO A 94 -9.07 -11.05 5.67
N ASP A 95 -9.04 -12.13 4.88
CA ASP A 95 -8.05 -13.21 5.03
C ASP A 95 -6.71 -12.92 4.32
N THR A 96 -6.76 -12.23 3.17
CA THR A 96 -5.62 -12.05 2.25
C THR A 96 -5.34 -10.59 1.92
N GLY A 97 -6.27 -9.68 2.25
CA GLY A 97 -6.32 -8.33 1.72
C GLY A 97 -6.25 -8.29 0.19
N PHE A 98 -5.48 -7.33 -0.33
CA PHE A 98 -5.30 -7.10 -1.78
C PHE A 98 -4.06 -7.77 -2.39
N ALA A 99 -3.19 -8.37 -1.57
CA ALA A 99 -1.89 -8.90 -2.01
C ALA A 99 -1.91 -10.37 -2.46
N GLY A 100 -3.07 -11.04 -2.41
CA GLY A 100 -3.22 -12.41 -2.90
C GLY A 100 -3.02 -12.50 -4.42
N LEU A 101 -2.71 -13.70 -4.92
CA LEU A 101 -2.87 -13.99 -6.35
C LEU A 101 -4.37 -13.95 -6.71
N PRO A 102 -4.73 -13.56 -7.95
CA PRO A 102 -6.13 -13.50 -8.38
C PRO A 102 -6.81 -14.88 -8.30
#